data_AF-A0A1A3NE86-F1
#
_entry.id   AF-A0A1A3NE86-F1
#
_cell.length_a   1.000
_cell.length_b   1.000
_cell.length_c   1.000
_cell.angle_alpha   90.00
_cell.angle_beta   90.00
_cell.angle_gamma   90.00
#
_symmetry.space_group_name_H-M   'P 1'
#
loop_
_entity.id
_entity.type
_entity.pdbx_description
1 polymer ?
#
loop_
_entity_poly.entity_id
_entity_poly.type
_entity_poly.pdbx_seq_one_letter_code
_entity_poly.pdbx_strand_id
1 'polypeptide(L)' 'MSEEQWDGHRMCDANSGQTVFRVRGARVCNASSGMTEYRIRDDGRVVHANSGQLAFRIRDDGRVVEANSGQLRYRLRD' A
#
# COMPACT_ATOMS: atom_id res chain seq x y z
N MET A 1 23.65 7.14 -3.19
CA MET A 1 22.42 6.32 -3.12
C MET A 1 21.29 7.30 -2.88
N SER A 2 20.42 7.54 -3.86
CA SER A 2 19.29 8.44 -3.67
C SER A 2 18.41 7.86 -2.56
N GLU A 3 18.30 8.58 -1.45
CA GLU A 3 17.26 8.32 -0.46
C GLU A 3 15.94 8.39 -1.23
N GLU A 4 15.33 7.24 -1.53
CA GLU A 4 13.97 7.19 -2.06
C GLU A 4 13.10 7.86 -1.00
N GLN A 5 12.86 9.14 -1.24
CA GLN A 5 12.20 10.05 -0.31
C GLN A 5 10.78 9.53 -0.13
N TRP A 6 10.36 9.49 1.13
CA TRP A 6 9.02 9.02 1.46
C TRP A 6 7.98 9.98 0.86
N ASP A 7 7.05 9.48 0.04
CA ASP A 7 6.05 10.29 -0.68
C ASP A 7 4.95 10.87 0.22
N GLY A 8 5.10 10.84 1.55
CA GLY A 8 4.07 11.33 2.47
C GLY A 8 2.95 10.32 2.75
N HIS A 9 2.75 9.32 1.90
CA HIS A 9 1.56 8.47 1.99
C HIS A 9 1.77 7.24 2.88
N ARG A 10 0.71 6.87 3.61
CA ARG A 10 0.60 5.72 4.52
C ARG A 10 -0.65 4.93 4.21
N MET A 11 -0.56 3.61 4.31
CA MET A 11 -1.74 2.75 4.37
C MET A 11 -2.03 2.45 5.83
N CYS A 12 -3.12 3.03 6.33
CA CYS A 12 -3.60 2.79 7.67
C CYS A 12 -4.69 1.72 7.67
N ASP A 13 -4.66 0.81 8.64
CA ASP A 13 -5.74 -0.18 8.84
C ASP A 13 -7.08 0.54 8.96
N ALA A 14 -8.06 0.06 8.19
CA ALA A 14 -9.32 0.76 8.03
C ALA A 14 -10.17 0.78 9.31
N ASN A 15 -9.93 -0.16 10.23
CA ASN A 15 -10.69 -0.27 11.48
C ASN A 15 -10.04 0.52 12.63
N SER A 16 -8.72 0.40 12.77
CA SER A 16 -7.95 0.96 13.89
C SER A 16 -7.30 2.30 13.58
N GLY A 17 -7.16 2.66 12.30
CA GLY A 17 -6.43 3.85 11.85
C GLY A 17 -4.90 3.77 12.03
N GLN A 18 -4.37 2.65 12.52
CA GLN A 18 -2.95 2.44 12.73
C GLN A 18 -2.22 2.35 11.40
N THR A 19 -1.05 2.99 11.30
CA THR A 19 -0.19 2.88 10.11
C THR A 19 0.39 1.46 10.01
N VAL A 20 0.02 0.73 8.96
CA VAL A 20 0.54 -0.62 8.69
C VAL A 20 1.66 -0.58 7.66
N PHE A 21 1.51 0.29 6.66
CA PHE A 21 2.52 0.47 5.61
C PHE A 21 2.82 1.94 5.32
N ARG A 22 4.02 2.19 4.85
CA ARG A 22 4.47 3.47 4.27
C ARG A 22 4.64 3.29 2.76
N VAL A 23 4.21 4.28 1.99
CA VAL A 23 4.38 4.31 0.54
C VAL A 23 5.66 5.09 0.21
N ARG A 24 6.50 4.52 -0.67
CA ARG A 24 7.75 5.10 -1.18
C ARG A 24 7.83 4.85 -2.68
N GLY A 25 7.51 5.85 -3.49
CA GLY A 25 7.21 5.77 -4.90
C GLY A 25 6.15 4.70 -5.16
N ALA A 26 6.49 3.76 -6.04
CA ALA A 26 5.65 2.61 -6.36
C ALA A 26 5.76 1.46 -5.33
N ARG A 27 6.41 1.64 -4.18
CA ARG A 27 6.61 0.58 -3.17
C ARG A 27 5.74 0.81 -1.94
N VAL A 28 5.21 -0.29 -1.40
CA VAL A 28 4.51 -0.31 -0.11
C VAL A 28 5.37 -1.10 0.85
N CYS A 29 5.92 -0.39 1.84
CA CYS A 29 6.86 -0.94 2.81
C CYS A 29 6.16 -1.13 4.16
N ASN A 30 6.42 -2.26 4.81
CA ASN A 30 5.96 -2.50 6.18
C ASN A 30 6.45 -1.36 7.10
N ALA A 31 5.54 -0.77 7.86
CA ALA A 31 5.85 0.40 8.67
C ALA A 31 6.83 0.10 9.82
N SER A 32 6.89 -1.15 10.29
CA SER A 32 7.78 -1.58 11.37
C SER A 32 9.15 -2.00 10.84
N SER A 33 9.20 -2.86 9.82
CA SER A 33 10.48 -3.41 9.33
C SER A 33 11.12 -2.61 8.18
N GLY A 34 10.35 -1.75 7.51
CA GLY A 34 10.80 -1.04 6.31
C GLY A 34 10.93 -1.90 5.05
N MET A 35 10.69 -3.21 5.14
CA MET A 35 10.76 -4.13 4.00
C MET A 35 9.63 -3.87 3.00
N THR A 36 9.93 -3.97 1.71
CA THR A 36 8.94 -3.82 0.64
C THR A 36 8.09 -5.09 0.53
N GLU A 37 6.81 -4.98 0.90
CA GLU A 37 5.85 -6.10 0.87
C GLU A 37 5.06 -6.11 -0.43
N TYR A 38 4.78 -4.93 -0.98
CA TYR A 38 3.99 -4.78 -2.20
C TYR A 38 4.56 -3.71 -3.14
N ARG A 39 4.11 -3.77 -4.40
CA ARG A 39 4.31 -2.73 -5.41
C ARG A 39 2.98 -2.23 -5.94
N ILE A 40 2.88 -0.92 -6.12
CA ILE A 40 1.77 -0.23 -6.77
C ILE A 40 2.06 -0.20 -8.27
N ARG A 41 1.06 -0.55 -9.07
CA ARG A 41 1.06 -0.41 -10.53
C ARG A 41 0.31 0.87 -10.91
N ASP A 42 0.61 1.38 -12.10
CA ASP A 42 0.06 2.63 -12.63
C ASP A 42 -1.49 2.64 -12.65
N ASP A 43 -2.09 1.47 -12.85
CA ASP A 43 -3.54 1.28 -12.84
C ASP A 43 -4.16 1.06 -11.45
N GLY A 44 -3.44 1.42 -10.38
CA GLY A 44 -3.92 1.32 -8.99
C GLY A 44 -3.93 -0.11 -8.42
N ARG A 45 -3.43 -1.11 -9.15
CA ARG A 45 -3.25 -2.47 -8.61
C ARG A 45 -2.07 -2.52 -7.64
N VAL A 46 -2.25 -3.22 -6.53
CA VAL A 46 -1.19 -3.47 -5.54
C VAL A 46 -0.88 -4.95 -5.54
N VAL A 47 0.36 -5.30 -5.88
CA VAL A 47 0.81 -6.68 -6.05
C VAL A 47 1.88 -7.04 -5.03
N HIS A 48 1.92 -8.31 -4.60
CA HIS A 48 3.00 -8.80 -3.74
C HIS A 48 4.36 -8.57 -4.41
N ALA A 49 5.32 -8.01 -3.67
CA ALA A 49 6.62 -7.66 -4.22
C ALA A 49 7.42 -8.89 -4.68
N ASN A 50 7.23 -10.04 -4.02
CA ASN A 50 7.94 -11.28 -4.32
C ASN A 50 7.29 -12.11 -5.43
N SER A 51 5.95 -12.17 -5.51
CA SER A 51 5.26 -13.04 -6.47
C SER A 51 4.59 -12.31 -7.64
N GLY A 52 4.40 -11.00 -7.55
CA GLY A 52 3.64 -10.22 -8.52
C GLY A 52 2.13 -10.50 -8.52
N GLN A 53 1.64 -11.35 -7.62
CA GLN A 53 0.22 -11.65 -7.49
C GLN A 53 -0.55 -10.44 -6.95
N LEU A 54 -1.74 -10.23 -7.50
CA LEU A 54 -2.63 -9.14 -7.09
C LEU A 54 -3.15 -9.35 -5.66
N ALA A 55 -2.87 -8.40 -4.78
CA ALA A 55 -3.32 -8.43 -3.39
C ALA A 55 -4.47 -7.44 -3.16
N PHE A 56 -4.30 -6.20 -3.61
CA PHE A 56 -5.26 -5.12 -3.38
C PHE A 56 -5.50 -4.27 -4.61
N ARG A 57 -6.55 -3.44 -4.55
CA ARG A 57 -6.79 -2.32 -5.46
C ARG A 57 -6.92 -1.04 -4.67
N ILE A 58 -6.24 0.00 -5.13
CA ILE A 58 -6.46 1.37 -4.67
C ILE A 58 -7.63 1.93 -5.47
N ARG A 59 -8.56 2.58 -4.78
CA ARG A 59 -9.72 3.27 -5.35
C ARG A 59 -9.45 4.78 -5.36
N ASP A 60 -10.12 5.51 -6.24
CA ASP A 60 -9.96 6.97 -6.39
C ASP A 60 -10.23 7.76 -5.10
N ASP A 61 -11.03 7.20 -4.19
CA ASP A 61 -11.33 7.79 -2.88
C ASP A 61 -10.32 7.40 -1.78
N GLY A 62 -9.16 6.87 -2.16
CA GLY A 62 -8.07 6.49 -1.25
C GLY A 62 -8.32 5.18 -0.48
N ARG A 63 -9.43 4.47 -0.74
CA ARG A 63 -9.65 3.14 -0.15
C ARG A 63 -8.74 2.11 -0.80
N VAL A 64 -8.19 1.21 0.04
CA VAL A 64 -7.43 0.04 -0.41
C VAL A 64 -8.22 -1.21 -0.03
N VAL A 65 -8.68 -1.91 -1.05
CA VAL A 65 -9.57 -3.07 -0.90
C VAL A 65 -8.88 -4.36 -1.33
N GLU A 66 -9.21 -5.47 -0.68
CA GLU A 66 -8.78 -6.80 -1.15
C GLU A 66 -9.26 -7.05 -2.57
N ALA A 67 -8.35 -7.53 -3.42
CA ALA A 67 -8.65 -7.68 -4.83
C ALA A 67 -9.71 -8.76 -5.11
N ASN A 68 -9.76 -9.80 -4.27
CA ASN A 68 -10.68 -10.92 -4.42
C ASN A 68 -12.06 -10.66 -3.81
N SER A 69 -12.12 -10.03 -2.62
CA SER A 69 -13.38 -9.84 -1.89
C SER A 69 -13.96 -8.44 -2.02
N GLY A 70 -13.17 -7.45 -2.43
CA GLY A 70 -13.55 -6.04 -2.38
C GLY A 70 -13.65 -5.46 -0.96
N GLN A 71 -13.27 -6.24 0.06
CA GLN A 71 -13.33 -5.79 1.45
C GLN A 71 -12.32 -4.66 1.68
N LEU A 72 -12.76 -3.60 2.35
CA LEU A 72 -11.89 -2.52 2.79
C LEU A 72 -10.89 -3.02 3.82
N ARG A 73 -9.58 -2.86 3.54
CA ARG A 73 -8.52 -3.21 4.48
C ARG A 73 -7.76 -2.00 4.98
N TYR A 74 -7.46 -1.06 4.08
CA TYR A 74 -6.70 0.12 4.44
C TYR A 74 -7.30 1.39 3.84
N ARG A 75 -6.92 2.53 4.42
CA ARG A 75 -7.09 3.84 3.80
C ARG A 75 -5.72 4.47 3.58
N LEU A 76 -5.52 5.04 2.40
CA LEU A 76 -4.41 5.94 2.15
C LEU A 76 -4.62 7.22 2.95
N ARG A 77 -3.55 7.68 3.59
CA ARG A 77 -3.47 8.95 4.33
C ARG A 77 -2.10 9.59 4.10
N ASP A 78 -2.08 10.90 4.06
CA ASP A 78 -0.90 11.77 4.22
C ASP A 78 -0.29 11.73 5.65
#